data_AF-A0A932TXI1-F1
#
_entry.id   AF-A0A932TXI1-F1
#
_cell.length_a   1.000
_cell.length_b   1.000
_cell.length_c   1.000
_cell.angle_alpha   90.00
_cell.angle_beta   90.00
_cell.angle_gamma   90.00
#
_symmetry.space_group_name_H-M   'P 1'
#
loop_
_entity.id
_entity.type
_entity.pdbx_description
1 polymer ?
#
loop_
_entity_poly.entity_id
_entity_poly.type
_entity_poly.pdbx_seq_one_letter_code
_entity_poly.pdbx_strand_id
1 'polypeptide(L)'
;MAQAATFITGFLIILGLFIYLIRRVSRRYSDRIDATIFARIERVIIAGILLGVVGMFQPWLFVGYKLGFQLLLLSTLAFIVWSHVTPAPTIYRAEE
;
A
#
# COMPACT_ATOMS: atom_id res chain seq x y z
N MET A 1 -23.01 25.22 -1.72
CA MET A 1 -22.29 24.93 -2.99
C MET A 1 -20.77 25.05 -2.86
N ALA A 2 -20.21 26.16 -2.36
CA ALA A 2 -18.75 26.38 -2.28
C ALA A 2 -17.97 25.35 -1.41
N GLN A 3 -18.54 24.90 -0.29
CA GLN A 3 -17.88 23.92 0.59
C GLN A 3 -17.73 22.54 -0.07
N ALA A 4 -18.76 22.07 -0.77
CA ALA A 4 -18.71 20.81 -1.51
C ALA A 4 -17.69 20.87 -2.65
N ALA A 5 -17.64 21.99 -3.40
CA ALA A 5 -16.65 22.20 -4.44
C ALA A 5 -15.22 22.15 -3.88
N THR A 6 -14.96 22.82 -2.75
CA THR A 6 -13.64 22.83 -2.10
C THR A 6 -13.21 21.42 -1.66
N PHE A 7 -14.14 20.65 -1.06
CA PHE A 7 -13.88 19.26 -0.68
C PHE A 7 -13.55 18.39 -1.90
N ILE A 8 -14.36 18.46 -2.95
CA ILE A 8 -14.17 17.67 -4.18
C ILE A 8 -12.83 18.02 -4.82
N THR A 9 -12.49 19.30 -4.93
CA THR A 9 -11.21 19.73 -5.49
C THR A 9 -10.03 19.22 -4.67
N GLY A 10 -10.08 19.37 -3.33
CA GLY A 10 -9.03 18.85 -2.45
C GLY A 10 -8.87 17.33 -2.57
N PHE A 11 -9.98 16.60 -2.60
CA PHE A 11 -10.00 15.15 -2.79
C PHE A 11 -9.39 14.74 -4.14
N LEU A 12 -9.77 15.39 -5.24
CA LEU A 12 -9.23 15.11 -6.57
C LEU A 12 -7.73 15.40 -6.68
N ILE A 13 -7.24 16.45 -6.02
CA ILE A 13 -5.81 16.78 -5.98
C ILE A 13 -5.04 15.68 -5.23
N ILE A 14 -5.50 15.31 -4.03
CA ILE A 14 -4.86 14.27 -3.21
C ILE A 14 -4.91 12.92 -3.94
N LEU A 15 -6.05 12.58 -4.54
CA LEU A 15 -6.23 11.37 -5.32
C LEU A 15 -5.29 11.34 -6.53
N GLY A 16 -5.20 12.44 -7.29
CA GLY A 16 -4.29 12.58 -8.43
C GLY A 16 -2.82 12.45 -8.02
N LEU A 17 -2.42 13.07 -6.91
CA LEU A 17 -1.08 12.95 -6.35
C LEU A 17 -0.76 11.50 -5.96
N PHE A 18 -1.72 10.80 -5.36
CA PHE A 18 -1.56 9.40 -5.00
C PHE A 18 -1.44 8.49 -6.23
N ILE A 19 -2.25 8.70 -7.27
CA ILE A 19 -2.13 7.98 -8.55
C ILE A 19 -0.76 8.23 -9.19
N TYR A 20 -0.28 9.49 -9.16
CA TYR A 20 1.05 9.82 -9.67
C TYR A 20 2.16 9.09 -8.90
N LEU A 21 2.06 9.03 -7.56
CA LEU A 21 2.99 8.29 -6.71
C LEU A 21 3.03 6.80 -7.10
N ILE A 22 1.85 6.17 -7.22
CA ILE A 22 1.73 4.76 -7.65
C ILE A 22 2.44 4.56 -8.99
N ARG A 23 2.14 5.39 -10.00
CA ARG A 23 2.77 5.30 -11.32
C ARG A 23 4.28 5.49 -11.27
N ARG A 24 4.77 6.43 -10.46
CA ARG A 24 6.21 6.71 -10.32
C ARG A 24 6.94 5.53 -9.69
N VAL A 25 6.37 4.92 -8.65
CA VAL A 25 6.93 3.74 -7.98
C VAL A 25 6.91 2.55 -8.93
N SER A 26 5.75 2.27 -9.53
CA SER A 26 5.57 1.20 -10.52
C SER A 26 6.62 1.28 -11.65
N ARG A 27 6.77 2.44 -12.31
CA ARG A 27 7.79 2.61 -13.37
C ARG A 27 9.23 2.45 -12.91
N ARG A 28 9.54 2.73 -11.64
CA ARG A 28 10.91 2.66 -11.12
C ARG A 28 11.32 1.23 -10.75
N TYR A 29 10.35 0.42 -10.32
CA TYR A 29 10.58 -0.89 -9.73
C TYR A 29 10.06 -2.06 -10.56
N SER A 30 9.10 -1.85 -11.45
CA SER A 30 8.72 -2.84 -12.46
C SER A 30 9.95 -3.21 -13.30
N ASP A 31 10.05 -4.51 -13.62
CA ASP A 31 11.16 -5.15 -14.35
C ASP A 31 12.52 -5.22 -13.63
N ARG A 32 12.68 -4.59 -12.46
CA ARG A 32 13.95 -4.62 -11.70
C ARG A 32 13.93 -5.52 -10.46
N ILE A 33 12.74 -5.92 -10.01
CA ILE A 33 12.56 -6.69 -8.79
C ILE A 33 12.28 -8.15 -9.14
N ASP A 34 13.11 -9.03 -8.60
CA ASP A 34 12.90 -10.48 -8.64
C ASP A 34 11.61 -10.86 -7.89
N ALA A 35 10.88 -11.85 -8.42
CA ALA A 35 9.59 -12.27 -7.89
C ALA A 35 9.66 -12.70 -6.41
N THR A 36 10.79 -13.25 -5.98
CA THR A 36 11.02 -13.65 -4.58
C THR A 36 11.04 -12.45 -3.64
N ILE A 37 11.72 -11.36 -4.05
CA ILE A 37 11.80 -10.13 -3.26
C ILE A 37 10.45 -9.44 -3.23
N PHE A 38 9.75 -9.43 -4.37
CA PHE A 38 8.40 -8.90 -4.47
C PHE A 38 7.44 -9.56 -3.47
N ALA A 39 7.40 -10.90 -3.47
CA ALA A 39 6.55 -11.67 -2.56
C ALA A 39 6.94 -11.50 -1.08
N ARG A 40 8.24 -11.31 -0.79
CA ARG A 40 8.70 -11.08 0.58
C ARG A 40 8.25 -9.74 1.12
N ILE A 41 8.36 -8.68 0.33
CA ILE A 41 7.91 -7.33 0.70
C ILE A 41 6.40 -7.30 0.88
N GLU A 42 5.66 -7.93 -0.04
CA GLU A 42 4.20 -8.06 0.07
C GLU A 42 3.78 -8.73 1.39
N ARG A 43 4.41 -9.84 1.78
CA ARG A 43 4.13 -10.50 3.06
C ARG A 43 4.41 -9.61 4.27
N VAL A 44 5.48 -8.82 4.24
CA VAL A 44 5.80 -7.88 5.33
C VAL A 44 4.72 -6.80 5.44
N ILE A 45 4.25 -6.28 4.31
CA ILE A 45 3.16 -5.29 4.29
C ILE A 45 1.88 -5.90 4.85
N ILE A 46 1.51 -7.11 4.42
CA ILE A 46 0.33 -7.83 4.93
C ILE A 46 0.44 -8.07 6.44
N ALA A 47 1.61 -8.48 6.93
CA ALA A 47 1.85 -8.64 8.36
C ALA A 47 1.66 -7.32 9.12
N GLY A 48 2.09 -6.19 8.55
CA GLY A 48 1.85 -4.85 9.08
C GLY A 48 0.37 -4.49 9.16
N ILE A 49 -0.42 -4.85 8.13
CA ILE A 49 -1.89 -4.68 8.14
C ILE A 49 -2.50 -5.48 9.28
N LEU A 50 -2.15 -6.77 9.40
CA LEU A 50 -2.66 -7.64 10.47
C LEU A 50 -2.30 -7.11 11.86
N LEU A 51 -1.08 -6.61 12.05
CA LEU A 51 -0.65 -5.99 13.31
C LEU A 51 -1.47 -4.72 13.59
N GLY A 52 -1.70 -3.89 12.57
CA GLY A 52 -2.55 -2.69 12.69
C GLY A 52 -3.99 -3.04 13.10
N VAL A 53 -4.57 -4.09 12.51
CA VAL A 53 -5.90 -4.60 12.90
C VAL A 53 -5.88 -5.03 14.36
N VAL A 54 -4.95 -5.89 14.76
CA VAL A 54 -4.84 -6.36 16.15
C VAL A 54 -4.65 -5.19 17.13
N GLY A 55 -3.88 -4.18 16.76
CA GLY A 55 -3.71 -2.95 17.54
C GLY A 55 -4.99 -2.12 17.68
N MET A 56 -5.80 -2.02 16.62
CA MET A 56 -7.09 -1.33 16.67
C MET A 56 -8.11 -2.06 17.54
N PHE A 57 -8.11 -3.40 17.50
CA PHE A 57 -9.08 -4.23 18.21
C PHE A 57 -8.60 -4.65 19.61
N GLN A 58 -7.77 -3.84 20.28
CA GLN A 58 -7.42 -4.06 21.68
C GLN A 58 -8.51 -3.51 22.62
N PRO A 59 -9.14 -4.34 23.48
CA PRO A 59 -10.23 -3.89 24.36
C PRO A 59 -9.80 -3.03 25.55
N TRP A 60 -8.49 -2.83 25.75
CA TRP A 60 -7.93 -2.27 26.99
C TRP A 60 -7.24 -0.89 26.81
N LEU A 61 -6.69 -0.58 25.63
CA LEU A 61 -5.83 0.59 25.42
C LEU A 61 -6.31 1.46 24.26
N PHE A 62 -6.87 2.62 24.57
CA PHE A 62 -7.23 3.66 23.57
C PHE A 62 -6.03 4.15 22.75
N VAL A 63 -4.82 4.08 23.30
CA VAL A 63 -3.57 4.42 22.58
C VAL A 63 -3.29 3.40 21.47
N GLY A 64 -3.60 2.12 21.72
CA GLY A 64 -3.47 1.04 20.73
C GLY A 64 -4.35 1.27 19.51
N TYR A 65 -5.54 1.84 19.71
CA TYR A 65 -6.44 2.22 18.62
C TYR A 65 -5.81 3.24 17.67
N LYS A 66 -5.24 4.32 18.21
CA LYS A 66 -4.69 5.42 17.39
C LYS A 66 -3.45 4.97 16.61
N LEU A 67 -2.55 4.25 17.28
CA LEU A 67 -1.34 3.71 16.65
C LEU A 67 -1.65 2.58 15.66
N GLY A 68 -2.58 1.69 16.02
CA GLY A 68 -3.08 0.62 15.16
C GLY A 68 -3.72 1.18 13.88
N PHE A 69 -4.53 2.24 14.01
CA PHE A 69 -5.11 2.93 12.86
C PHE A 69 -4.06 3.53 11.95
N GLN A 70 -3.06 4.23 12.50
CA GLN A 70 -1.99 4.83 11.69
C GLN A 70 -1.15 3.76 10.99
N LEU A 71 -0.81 2.68 11.70
CA LEU A 71 -0.07 1.55 11.12
C LEU A 71 -0.87 0.87 10.02
N LEU A 72 -2.15 0.62 10.26
CA LEU A 72 -3.07 0.02 9.29
C LEU A 72 -3.21 0.93 8.07
N LEU A 73 -3.44 2.22 8.26
CA LEU A 73 -3.57 3.20 7.18
C LEU A 73 -2.31 3.22 6.29
N LEU A 74 -1.12 3.34 6.91
CA LEU A 74 0.14 3.35 6.18
C LEU A 74 0.41 2.02 5.48
N SER A 75 0.15 0.89 6.14
CA SER A 75 0.36 -0.44 5.55
C SER A 75 -0.59 -0.69 4.38
N THR A 76 -1.84 -0.22 4.48
CA THR A 76 -2.83 -0.34 3.40
C THR A 76 -2.46 0.55 2.21
N LEU A 77 -2.00 1.77 2.45
CA LEU A 77 -1.49 2.64 1.39
C LEU A 77 -0.26 2.04 0.71
N ALA A 78 0.68 1.51 1.50
CA ALA A 78 1.85 0.81 0.98
C ALA A 78 1.45 -0.41 0.15
N PHE A 79 0.46 -1.18 0.60
CA PHE A 79 -0.09 -2.33 -0.13
C PHE A 79 -0.69 -1.92 -1.48
N ILE A 80 -1.50 -0.86 -1.51
CA ILE A 80 -2.08 -0.35 -2.77
C ILE A 80 -0.97 0.08 -3.75
N VAL A 81 0.06 0.76 -3.26
CA VAL A 81 1.20 1.15 -4.11
C VAL A 81 1.95 -0.08 -4.61
N TRP A 82 2.22 -1.05 -3.73
CA TRP A 82 2.99 -2.26 -4.05
C TRP A 82 2.25 -3.19 -5.01
N SER A 83 0.92 -3.31 -4.87
CA SER A 83 0.09 -4.16 -5.73
C SER A 83 0.04 -3.70 -7.20
N HIS A 84 0.45 -2.46 -7.47
CA HIS A 84 0.56 -1.90 -8.82
C HIS A 84 1.96 -2.05 -9.42
N VAL A 85 2.92 -2.60 -8.67
CA VAL A 85 4.24 -2.97 -9.19
C VAL A 85 4.12 -4.37 -9.78
N THR A 86 4.47 -4.52 -11.05
CA THR A 86 4.54 -5.83 -11.70
C THR A 86 5.92 -6.46 -11.46
N PRO A 87 6.01 -7.68 -10.90
CA PRO A 87 7.28 -8.38 -10.77
C PRO A 87 7.83 -8.76 -12.15
N ALA A 88 9.15 -8.85 -12.27
CA ALA A 88 9.77 -9.39 -13.48
C ALA A 88 9.27 -10.84 -13.68
N PRO A 89 8.89 -11.25 -14.91
CA PRO A 89 8.46 -12.62 -15.15
C PRO A 89 9.59 -13.56 -14.76
N THR A 90 9.36 -14.42 -13.77
CA THR A 90 10.19 -15.59 -13.55
C THR A 90 10.19 -16.36 -14.86
N ILE A 91 11.33 -16.34 -15.57
CA ILE A 91 11.53 -17.20 -16.74
C ILE A 91 11.35 -18.62 -16.22
N TYR A 92 10.15 -19.17 -16.42
CA TYR A 92 9.94 -20.59 -16.28
C TYR A 92 10.84 -21.21 -17.34
N ARG A 93 11.93 -21.84 -16.90
CA ARG A 93 12.73 -22.71 -17.75
C ARG A 93 11.79 -23.84 -18.16
N ALA A 94 11.08 -23.64 -19.27
CA ALA A 94 10.33 -24.67 -19.96
C ALA A 94 11.35 -25.57 -20.64
N GLU A 95 12.03 -26.37 -19.83
CA GLU A 95 12.87 -27.47 -20.26
C GLU A 95 12.36 -28.68 -19.51
N GLU A 96 11.34 -29.33 -20.09
CA GLU A 96 11.08 -30.78 -20.04
C GLU A 96 10.03 -31.13 -21.10
#